data_AF-A0AA40DNF7-F1
#
_entry.id   AF-A0AA40DNF7-F1
#
_cell.length_a   1.000
_cell.length_b   1.000
_cell.length_c   1.000
_cell.angle_alpha   90.00
_cell.angle_beta   90.00
_cell.angle_gamma   90.00
#
_symmetry.space_group_name_H-M   'P 1'
#
loop_
_entity.id
_entity.type
_entity.pdbx_description
1 polymer ?
#
loop_
_entity_poly.entity_id
_entity_poly.type
_entity_poly.pdbx_seq_one_letter_code
_entity_poly.pdbx_strand_id
1 'polypeptide(L)'
;MMIADPTNSTTFDLFRQSALSNKWRSVTFQSLGIAALGDGGGAGGDGMPGTGVVAQLGEANVERCVQQVMGFLTELSTISAEPLYADLGDEVRSLVRLAFEVALQFGVNQANLALLAVEPGEAVVIGPDFHDCEDADEHRGTRARVDLVVSPGLQRVGDGRTELARKRTIVPCEIFAGEEL
;
A
#
# COMPACT_ATOMS: atom_id res chain seq x y z
N MET A 1 -32.25 -0.24 8.31
CA MET A 1 -31.47 0.25 7.15
C MET A 1 -30.15 0.74 7.69
N MET A 2 -29.16 -0.16 7.81
CA MET A 2 -27.84 0.18 8.33
C MET A 2 -27.06 0.88 7.22
N ILE A 3 -26.52 2.06 7.54
CA ILE A 3 -25.62 2.80 6.66
C ILE A 3 -24.32 1.99 6.62
N ALA A 4 -23.98 1.47 5.45
CA ALA A 4 -22.73 0.76 5.23
C ALA A 4 -21.56 1.72 5.50
N ASP A 5 -20.62 1.27 6.31
CA ASP A 5 -19.37 1.96 6.60
C ASP A 5 -18.55 2.14 5.30
N PRO A 6 -18.27 3.39 4.86
CA PRO A 6 -17.55 3.65 3.61
C PRO A 6 -16.08 3.22 3.65
N THR A 7 -15.58 2.71 4.77
CA THR A 7 -14.22 2.19 4.90
C THR A 7 -14.10 0.68 4.65
N ASN A 8 -15.21 -0.05 4.53
CA ASN A 8 -15.20 -1.50 4.26
C ASN A 8 -15.13 -1.81 2.74
N SER A 9 -13.91 -2.07 2.27
CA SER A 9 -13.56 -3.00 1.17
C SER A 9 -14.26 -2.86 -0.20
N THR A 10 -14.26 -1.70 -0.85
CA THR A 10 -14.73 -1.64 -2.26
C THR A 10 -13.90 -0.79 -3.22
N THR A 11 -13.33 0.34 -2.78
CA THR A 11 -12.62 1.24 -3.71
C THR A 11 -11.25 0.69 -4.13
N PHE A 12 -10.49 0.11 -3.19
CA PHE A 12 -9.18 -0.47 -3.50
C PHE A 12 -9.27 -1.80 -4.25
N ASP A 13 -10.31 -2.60 -4.00
CA ASP A 13 -10.55 -3.85 -4.72
C ASP A 13 -10.91 -3.62 -6.19
N LEU A 14 -11.57 -2.50 -6.50
CA LEU A 14 -11.83 -2.09 -7.88
C LEU A 14 -10.54 -1.78 -8.66
N PHE A 15 -9.50 -1.28 -7.99
CA PHE A 15 -8.16 -1.13 -8.58
C PHE A 15 -7.39 -2.46 -8.66
N ARG A 16 -7.72 -3.45 -7.84
CA ARG A 16 -7.06 -4.78 -7.89
C ARG A 16 -7.57 -5.64 -9.04
N GLN A 17 -8.83 -5.48 -9.45
CA GLN A 17 -9.50 -6.42 -10.35
C GLN A 17 -9.59 -5.97 -11.81
N SER A 18 -9.42 -4.68 -12.09
CA SER A 18 -9.62 -4.11 -13.43
C SER A 18 -8.34 -3.53 -14.02
N ALA A 19 -7.89 -4.11 -15.14
CA ALA A 19 -6.76 -3.60 -15.92
C ALA A 19 -6.98 -2.14 -16.38
N LEU A 20 -8.24 -1.78 -16.67
CA LEU A 20 -8.63 -0.42 -17.01
C LEU A 20 -8.43 0.51 -15.80
N SER A 21 -8.88 0.11 -14.60
CA SER A 21 -8.70 0.88 -13.37
C SER A 21 -7.22 1.06 -13.00
N ASN A 22 -6.40 0.03 -13.20
CA ASN A 22 -4.94 0.13 -13.02
C ASN A 22 -4.29 1.09 -14.02
N LYS A 23 -4.73 1.07 -15.28
CA LYS A 23 -4.28 2.02 -16.29
C LYS A 23 -4.70 3.45 -15.93
N TRP A 24 -5.94 3.67 -15.50
CA TRP A 24 -6.40 4.99 -15.04
C TRP A 24 -5.61 5.49 -13.85
N ARG A 25 -5.41 4.67 -12.81
CA ARG A 25 -4.56 5.00 -11.66
C ARG A 25 -3.17 5.43 -12.11
N SER A 26 -2.49 4.58 -12.88
CA SER A 26 -1.13 4.88 -13.35
C SER A 26 -1.09 6.13 -14.24
N VAL A 27 -2.02 6.32 -15.17
CA VAL A 27 -2.10 7.52 -16.01
C VAL A 27 -2.36 8.75 -15.16
N THR A 28 -3.26 8.71 -14.17
CA THR A 28 -3.48 9.83 -13.25
C THR A 28 -2.20 10.18 -12.48
N PHE A 29 -1.49 9.19 -11.93
CA PHE A 29 -0.22 9.44 -11.23
C PHE A 29 0.92 9.87 -12.17
N GLN A 30 0.96 9.38 -13.42
CA GLN A 30 1.89 9.83 -14.44
C GLN A 30 1.59 11.25 -14.90
N SER A 31 0.33 11.61 -15.12
CA SER A 31 -0.10 12.97 -15.45
C SER A 31 0.17 13.93 -14.30
N LEU A 32 -0.02 13.50 -13.05
CA LEU A 32 0.44 14.23 -11.88
C LEU A 32 1.97 14.39 -11.91
N GLY A 33 2.72 13.32 -12.19
CA GLY A 33 4.18 13.38 -12.34
C GLY A 33 4.67 14.33 -13.45
N ILE A 34 4.01 14.34 -14.61
CA ILE A 34 4.32 15.25 -15.73
C ILE A 34 3.96 16.71 -15.36
N ALA A 35 2.81 16.92 -14.71
CA ALA A 35 2.43 18.24 -14.20
C ALA A 35 3.34 18.72 -13.04
N ALA A 36 3.94 17.80 -12.29
CA ALA A 36 4.96 18.07 -11.29
C ALA A 36 6.30 18.49 -11.90
N LEU A 37 6.64 17.93 -13.06
CA LEU A 37 7.89 18.15 -13.78
C LEU A 37 7.78 19.22 -14.87
N GLY A 38 6.74 20.06 -14.80
CA GLY A 38 6.27 20.97 -15.83
C GLY A 38 7.31 21.46 -16.84
N ASP A 39 7.03 21.22 -18.12
CA ASP A 39 7.54 21.96 -19.29
C ASP A 39 9.05 22.31 -19.31
N GLY A 40 9.91 21.34 -19.00
CA GLY A 40 11.36 21.42 -19.24
C GLY A 40 11.77 21.26 -20.72
N GLY A 41 10.89 21.54 -21.66
CA GLY A 41 11.13 21.52 -23.11
C GLY A 41 11.49 22.90 -23.65
N GLY A 42 12.48 23.57 -23.08
CA GLY A 42 12.89 24.91 -23.51
C GLY A 42 14.39 25.14 -23.33
N ALA A 43 15.10 25.18 -24.46
CA ALA A 43 16.52 25.47 -24.60
C ALA A 43 17.03 26.64 -23.75
N GLY A 44 18.19 26.45 -23.11
CA GLY A 44 19.16 27.49 -22.78
C GLY A 44 18.77 28.52 -21.71
N GLY A 45 19.29 28.36 -20.50
CA GLY A 45 19.30 29.44 -19.51
C GLY A 45 19.57 28.92 -18.11
N ASP A 46 20.69 29.32 -17.53
CA ASP A 46 21.02 29.13 -16.11
C ASP A 46 19.90 29.70 -15.22
N GLY A 47 19.15 28.83 -14.54
CA GLY A 47 18.14 29.21 -13.57
C GLY A 47 17.35 27.99 -13.09
N MET A 48 17.57 27.61 -11.83
CA MET A 48 16.87 26.52 -11.12
C MET A 48 15.40 26.34 -11.54
N PRO A 49 14.98 25.16 -12.04
CA PRO A 49 13.59 24.93 -12.42
C PRO A 49 12.73 24.75 -11.15
N GLY A 50 11.61 25.47 -11.11
CA GLY A 50 10.71 25.60 -9.97
C GLY A 50 10.12 24.28 -9.47
N THR A 51 10.02 24.18 -8.14
CA THR A 51 9.28 23.14 -7.40
C THR A 51 7.83 23.05 -7.86
N GLY A 52 7.51 22.01 -8.64
CA GLY A 52 6.22 21.87 -9.32
C GLY A 52 5.02 21.63 -8.40
N VAL A 53 3.83 21.79 -8.99
CA VAL A 53 2.51 21.77 -8.34
C VAL A 53 2.27 20.52 -7.47
N VAL A 54 2.89 19.38 -7.78
CA VAL A 54 2.80 18.15 -6.96
C VAL A 54 3.70 18.17 -5.73
N ALA A 55 4.84 18.86 -5.75
CA ALA A 55 5.62 19.09 -4.52
C ALA A 55 4.78 19.90 -3.52
N GLN A 56 4.04 20.90 -4.00
CA GLN A 56 3.16 21.72 -3.17
C GLN A 56 1.91 20.96 -2.69
N LEU A 57 1.24 20.21 -3.57
CA LEU A 57 0.11 19.34 -3.17
C LEU A 57 0.55 18.21 -2.25
N GLY A 58 1.74 17.67 -2.48
CA GLY A 58 2.38 16.64 -1.66
C GLY A 58 2.72 17.16 -0.26
N GLU A 59 3.34 18.34 -0.17
CA GLU A 59 3.64 18.98 1.11
C GLU A 59 2.38 19.29 1.91
N ALA A 60 1.32 19.81 1.27
CA ALA A 60 0.06 20.07 1.95
C ALA A 60 -0.60 18.79 2.48
N ASN A 61 -0.47 17.68 1.74
CA ASN A 61 -1.01 16.39 2.17
C ASN A 61 -0.17 15.75 3.28
N VAL A 62 1.15 15.81 3.17
CA VAL A 62 2.10 15.38 4.20
C VAL A 62 1.84 16.14 5.49
N GLU A 63 1.76 17.46 5.45
CA GLU A 63 1.54 18.28 6.63
C GLU A 63 0.19 17.98 7.30
N ARG A 64 -0.88 17.79 6.51
CA ARG A 64 -2.19 17.37 7.04
C ARG A 64 -2.11 16.02 7.74
N CYS A 65 -1.43 15.04 7.14
CA CYS A 65 -1.29 13.70 7.72
C CYS A 65 -0.43 13.73 9.00
N VAL A 66 0.66 14.50 9.01
CA VAL A 66 1.47 14.75 10.21
C VAL A 66 0.61 15.34 11.33
N GLN A 67 -0.21 16.34 11.04
CA GLN A 67 -1.11 16.94 12.03
C GLN A 67 -2.12 15.93 12.58
N GLN A 68 -2.66 15.03 11.75
CA GLN A 68 -3.58 13.99 12.20
C GLN A 68 -2.90 12.97 13.10
N VAL A 69 -1.73 12.46 12.70
CA VAL A 69 -0.95 11.49 13.50
C VAL A 69 -0.53 12.13 14.82
N MET A 70 0.01 13.35 14.79
CA MET A 70 0.40 14.07 16.01
C MET A 70 -0.80 14.39 16.90
N GLY A 71 -1.95 14.73 16.32
CA GLY A 71 -3.20 14.93 17.07
C GLY A 71 -3.60 13.67 17.85
N PHE A 72 -3.61 12.52 17.18
CA PHE A 72 -3.90 11.23 17.81
C PHE A 72 -2.89 10.85 18.89
N LEU A 73 -1.59 11.03 18.62
CA LEU A 73 -0.54 10.74 19.61
C LEU A 73 -0.61 11.68 20.82
N THR A 74 -1.03 12.93 20.60
CA THR A 74 -1.25 13.90 21.69
C THR A 74 -2.49 13.52 22.52
N GLU A 75 -3.56 13.06 21.88
CA GLU A 75 -4.72 12.55 22.61
C GLU A 75 -4.32 11.32 23.44
N LEU A 76 -3.55 10.38 22.88
CA LEU A 76 -3.05 9.21 23.61
C LEU A 76 -2.16 9.60 24.80
N SER A 77 -1.26 10.58 24.63
CA SER A 77 -0.40 11.04 25.72
C SER A 77 -1.19 11.67 26.87
N THR A 78 -2.30 12.35 26.58
CA THR A 78 -3.21 12.85 27.63
C THR A 78 -3.92 11.75 28.39
N ILE A 79 -4.21 10.61 27.74
CA ILE A 79 -4.88 9.45 28.35
C ILE A 79 -3.89 8.60 29.15
N SER A 80 -2.68 8.38 28.62
CA SER A 80 -1.65 7.56 29.27
C SER A 80 -0.86 8.31 30.35
N ALA A 81 -0.99 9.65 30.40
CA ALA A 81 -0.19 10.55 31.23
C ALA A 81 1.34 10.45 30.99
N GLU A 82 1.75 9.89 29.84
CA GLU A 82 3.14 9.84 29.42
C GLU A 82 3.42 10.93 28.38
N PRO A 83 4.43 11.79 28.59
CA PRO A 83 4.77 12.84 27.64
C PRO A 83 5.36 12.25 26.36
N LEU A 84 5.02 12.85 25.21
CA LEU A 84 5.69 12.57 23.95
C LEU A 84 7.14 13.08 24.01
N TYR A 85 8.07 12.34 23.41
CA TYR A 85 9.47 12.75 23.33
C TYR A 85 9.66 13.88 22.30
N ALA A 86 10.70 14.69 22.50
CA ALA A 86 10.88 15.97 21.82
C ALA A 86 10.99 15.87 20.29
N ASP A 87 11.57 14.78 19.78
CA ASP A 87 11.87 14.61 18.34
C ASP A 87 10.78 13.86 17.57
N LEU A 88 9.72 13.40 18.25
CA LEU A 88 8.65 12.58 17.65
C LEU A 88 7.98 13.28 16.44
N GLY A 89 7.81 14.61 16.52
CA GLY A 89 7.19 15.37 15.42
C GLY A 89 8.01 15.31 14.12
N ASP A 90 9.33 15.38 14.23
CA ASP A 90 10.23 15.30 13.08
C ASP A 90 10.31 13.87 12.54
N GLU A 91 10.28 12.86 13.41
CA GLU A 91 10.20 11.45 13.02
C GLU A 91 8.90 11.13 12.28
N VAL A 92 7.75 11.55 12.81
CA VAL A 92 6.44 11.39 12.17
C VAL A 92 6.44 12.06 10.80
N ARG A 93 6.97 13.28 10.70
CA ARG A 93 7.09 13.99 9.42
C ARG A 93 7.97 13.24 8.42
N SER A 94 9.11 12.72 8.86
CA SER A 94 10.00 11.91 8.01
C SER A 94 9.28 10.65 7.49
N LEU A 95 8.58 9.95 8.38
CA LEU A 95 7.85 8.73 8.04
C LEU A 95 6.70 8.99 7.06
N VAL A 96 5.93 10.06 7.28
CA VAL A 96 4.83 10.45 6.37
C VAL A 96 5.36 10.86 5.00
N ARG A 97 6.51 11.57 4.93
CA ARG A 97 7.16 11.90 3.65
C ARG A 97 7.60 10.64 2.91
N LEU A 98 8.25 9.70 3.59
CA LEU A 98 8.66 8.44 2.99
C LEU A 98 7.45 7.65 2.49
N ALA A 99 6.37 7.57 3.27
CA ALA A 99 5.14 6.91 2.86
C ALA A 99 4.51 7.57 1.62
N PHE A 100 4.55 8.91 1.52
CA PHE A 100 4.08 9.65 0.35
C PHE A 100 4.93 9.37 -0.89
N GLU A 101 6.26 9.40 -0.77
CA GLU A 101 7.18 9.08 -1.87
C GLU A 101 6.97 7.64 -2.37
N VAL A 102 6.86 6.71 -1.44
CA VAL A 102 6.54 5.30 -1.71
C VAL A 102 5.19 5.19 -2.43
N ALA A 103 4.16 5.90 -1.95
CA ALA A 103 2.84 5.92 -2.59
C ALA A 103 2.88 6.51 -4.01
N LEU A 104 3.71 7.53 -4.27
CA LEU A 104 3.92 8.05 -5.62
C LEU A 104 4.64 7.05 -6.51
N GLN A 105 5.71 6.43 -6.03
CA GLN A 105 6.48 5.43 -6.79
C GLN A 105 5.59 4.24 -7.18
N PHE A 106 4.79 3.73 -6.24
CA PHE A 106 3.82 2.67 -6.52
C PHE A 106 2.61 3.17 -7.31
N GLY A 107 2.20 4.42 -7.10
CA GLY A 107 1.14 5.11 -7.83
C GLY A 107 1.40 5.20 -9.33
N VAL A 108 2.63 5.60 -9.70
CA VAL A 108 3.09 5.74 -11.08
C VAL A 108 3.23 4.37 -11.76
N ASN A 109 3.63 3.34 -11.00
CA ASN A 109 3.79 2.01 -11.54
C ASN A 109 2.42 1.41 -11.94
N GLN A 110 2.32 0.88 -13.16
CA GLN A 110 1.13 0.18 -13.63
C GLN A 110 0.89 -1.15 -12.89
N ALA A 111 1.94 -1.72 -12.30
CA ALA A 111 1.81 -2.84 -11.38
C ALA A 111 1.25 -2.35 -10.04
N ASN A 112 0.27 -3.07 -9.51
CA ASN A 112 -0.36 -2.80 -8.23
C ASN A 112 0.22 -3.73 -7.16
N LEU A 113 0.46 -3.22 -5.94
CA LEU A 113 0.73 -4.06 -4.79
C LEU A 113 -0.59 -4.33 -4.05
N ALA A 114 -0.89 -5.59 -3.84
CA ALA A 114 -2.07 -6.05 -3.13
C ALA A 114 -1.64 -6.90 -1.93
N LEU A 115 -2.34 -6.72 -0.81
CA LEU A 115 -2.25 -7.67 0.28
C LEU A 115 -2.98 -8.94 -0.16
N LEU A 116 -2.31 -10.07 -0.01
CA LEU A 116 -2.90 -11.39 -0.11
C LEU A 116 -3.34 -11.79 1.30
N ALA A 117 -4.64 -11.85 1.50
CA ALA A 117 -5.24 -12.37 2.72
C ALA A 117 -6.33 -13.37 2.31
N VAL A 118 -6.59 -14.31 3.21
CA VAL A 118 -7.55 -15.39 3.04
C VAL A 118 -8.47 -15.38 4.27
N GLU A 119 -9.74 -15.75 4.07
CA GLU A 119 -10.67 -15.78 5.19
C GLU A 119 -10.51 -17.08 6.01
N PRO A 120 -10.69 -17.03 7.35
CA PRO A 120 -10.76 -18.23 8.16
C PRO A 120 -11.82 -19.22 7.63
N GLY A 121 -11.44 -20.48 7.51
CA GLY A 121 -12.25 -21.58 7.03
C GLY A 121 -12.13 -21.86 5.53
N GLU A 122 -11.47 -21.01 4.75
CA GLU A 122 -11.21 -21.26 3.33
C GLU A 122 -10.13 -22.33 3.13
N ALA A 123 -10.23 -23.07 2.03
CA ALA A 123 -9.23 -24.06 1.64
C ALA A 123 -8.21 -23.43 0.70
N VAL A 124 -6.93 -23.47 1.07
CA VAL A 124 -5.82 -22.98 0.25
C VAL A 124 -4.84 -24.10 -0.05
N VAL A 125 -3.96 -23.87 -1.03
CA VAL A 125 -2.88 -24.80 -1.35
C VAL A 125 -1.58 -24.24 -0.78
N ILE A 126 -0.92 -25.02 0.08
CA ILE A 126 0.39 -24.64 0.63
C ILE A 126 1.41 -24.58 -0.51
N GLY A 127 2.19 -23.51 -0.56
CA GLY A 127 3.21 -23.28 -1.57
C GLY A 127 3.43 -21.78 -1.80
N PRO A 128 3.69 -21.33 -3.03
CA PRO A 128 4.27 -20.00 -3.29
C PRO A 128 3.44 -18.80 -2.82
N ASP A 129 2.14 -18.99 -2.60
CA ASP A 129 1.20 -17.95 -2.17
C ASP A 129 0.85 -18.05 -0.68
N PHE A 130 0.87 -19.25 -0.12
CA PHE A 130 0.42 -19.53 1.26
C PHE A 130 1.39 -20.49 1.93
N HIS A 131 1.96 -20.09 3.06
CA HIS A 131 2.87 -20.90 3.86
C HIS A 131 2.19 -21.29 5.16
N ASP A 132 2.39 -22.54 5.58
CA ASP A 132 2.06 -22.90 6.95
C ASP A 132 3.06 -22.20 7.89
N CYS A 133 2.58 -21.55 8.93
CA CYS A 133 3.46 -20.89 9.89
C CYS A 133 4.26 -21.89 10.75
N GLU A 134 3.82 -23.14 10.88
CA GLU A 134 4.53 -24.17 11.66
C GLU A 134 5.69 -24.76 10.84
N ASP A 135 5.38 -25.22 9.63
CA ASP A 135 6.30 -26.06 8.84
C ASP A 135 6.65 -25.45 7.46
N ALA A 136 6.23 -24.20 7.20
CA ALA A 136 6.44 -23.47 5.95
C ALA A 136 5.96 -24.22 4.70
N ASP A 137 6.90 -24.80 3.96
CA ASP A 137 6.73 -25.43 2.65
C ASP A 137 6.82 -26.96 2.71
N GLU A 138 6.94 -27.57 3.89
CA GLU A 138 7.11 -29.02 4.02
C GLU A 138 5.93 -29.80 3.39
N HIS A 139 4.73 -29.21 3.49
CA HIS A 139 3.50 -29.73 2.90
C HIS A 139 3.15 -29.08 1.55
N ARG A 140 4.13 -28.59 0.79
CA ARG A 140 3.85 -27.91 -0.48
C ARG A 140 3.03 -28.77 -1.44
N GLY A 141 1.95 -28.18 -1.94
CA GLY A 141 1.00 -28.81 -2.86
C GLY A 141 -0.19 -29.49 -2.16
N THR A 142 -0.19 -29.58 -0.82
CA THR A 142 -1.36 -30.05 -0.07
C THR A 142 -2.41 -28.94 0.02
N ARG A 143 -3.67 -29.35 0.16
CA ARG A 143 -4.75 -28.45 0.53
C ARG A 143 -4.83 -28.40 2.04
N ALA A 144 -4.91 -27.20 2.57
CA ALA A 144 -5.04 -26.92 3.99
C ALA A 144 -6.24 -26.01 4.20
N ARG A 145 -6.99 -26.25 5.27
CA ARG A 145 -8.03 -25.32 5.70
C ARG A 145 -7.41 -24.27 6.60
N VAL A 146 -7.66 -22.99 6.30
CA VAL A 146 -7.11 -21.89 7.09
C VAL A 146 -7.88 -21.78 8.39
N ASP A 147 -7.19 -21.88 9.52
CA ASP A 147 -7.77 -21.58 10.83
C ASP A 147 -7.53 -20.11 11.20
N LEU A 148 -6.33 -19.61 10.95
CA LEU A 148 -5.93 -18.24 11.23
C LEU A 148 -4.92 -17.72 10.21
N VAL A 149 -5.05 -16.46 9.81
CA VAL A 149 -3.99 -15.73 9.10
C VAL A 149 -3.03 -15.12 10.12
N VAL A 150 -1.78 -15.60 10.12
CA VAL A 150 -0.72 -15.12 11.02
C VAL A 150 -0.10 -13.85 10.46
N SER A 151 0.16 -13.84 9.15
CA SER A 151 0.75 -12.70 8.46
C SER A 151 0.16 -12.56 7.06
N PRO A 152 -0.34 -11.37 6.67
CA PRO A 152 -0.84 -11.15 5.33
C PRO A 152 0.33 -11.20 4.33
N GLY A 153 0.09 -11.87 3.20
CA GLY A 153 1.04 -11.89 2.09
C GLY A 153 1.04 -10.58 1.31
N LEU A 154 2.07 -10.41 0.48
CA LEU A 154 2.19 -9.29 -0.44
C LEU A 154 2.31 -9.81 -1.88
N GLN A 155 1.37 -9.40 -2.72
CA GLN A 155 1.33 -9.74 -4.14
C GLN A 155 1.52 -8.52 -5.02
N ARG A 156 2.28 -8.68 -6.10
CA ARG A 156 2.30 -7.76 -7.23
C ARG A 156 1.31 -8.23 -8.28
N VAL A 157 0.37 -7.37 -8.66
CA VAL A 157 -0.56 -7.57 -9.76
C VAL A 157 -0.10 -6.73 -10.94
N GLY A 158 0.28 -7.40 -12.01
CA GLY A 158 0.77 -6.83 -13.24
C GLY A 158 2.30 -6.73 -13.34
N ASP A 159 2.83 -6.76 -14.56
CA ASP A 159 4.24 -6.60 -14.89
C ASP A 159 4.69 -5.13 -14.98
N GLY A 160 3.74 -4.19 -14.89
CA GLY A 160 3.98 -2.75 -14.97
C GLY A 160 4.21 -2.23 -16.40
N ARG A 161 3.96 -3.05 -17.43
CA ARG A 161 4.20 -2.71 -18.84
C ARG A 161 3.06 -3.16 -19.75
N THR A 162 2.80 -4.46 -19.79
CA THR A 162 1.97 -5.10 -20.82
C THR A 162 0.95 -6.06 -20.21
N GLU A 163 1.38 -6.92 -19.30
CA GLU A 163 0.53 -7.88 -18.60
C GLU A 163 0.04 -7.29 -17.29
N LEU A 164 -1.14 -6.67 -17.29
CA LEU A 164 -1.69 -6.00 -16.10
C LEU A 164 -2.42 -6.94 -15.13
N ALA A 165 -2.64 -8.20 -15.48
CA ALA A 165 -3.40 -9.17 -14.69
C ALA A 165 -2.53 -10.23 -13.99
N ARG A 166 -1.25 -10.35 -14.37
CA ARG A 166 -0.37 -11.40 -13.84
C ARG A 166 -0.06 -11.14 -12.37
N LYS A 167 -0.44 -12.07 -11.50
CA LYS A 167 -0.11 -12.00 -10.08
C LYS A 167 1.25 -12.67 -9.82
N ARG A 168 2.05 -12.04 -8.97
CA ARG A 168 3.30 -12.60 -8.45
C ARG A 168 3.36 -12.31 -6.96
N THR A 169 3.42 -13.36 -6.16
CA THR A 169 3.68 -13.25 -4.73
C THR A 169 5.12 -12.81 -4.50
N ILE A 170 5.27 -11.75 -3.69
CA ILE A 170 6.55 -11.22 -3.22
C ILE A 170 6.85 -11.81 -1.85
N VAL A 171 5.84 -11.78 -0.97
CA VAL A 171 5.87 -12.37 0.37
C VAL A 171 4.64 -13.27 0.48
N PRO A 172 4.80 -14.57 0.79
CA PRO A 172 3.68 -15.47 0.97
C PRO A 172 2.83 -15.05 2.19
N CYS A 173 1.56 -15.41 2.17
CA CYS A 173 0.69 -15.26 3.32
C CYS A 173 0.95 -16.42 4.29
N GLU A 174 1.23 -16.11 5.55
CA GLU A 174 1.43 -17.14 6.58
C GLU A 174 0.10 -17.44 7.26
N ILE A 175 -0.20 -18.73 7.37
CA ILE A 175 -1.45 -19.23 7.93
C ILE A 175 -1.18 -20.35 8.93
N PHE A 176 -2.05 -20.49 9.91
CA PHE A 176 -2.21 -21.76 10.63
C PHE A 176 -3.19 -22.62 9.83
N ALA A 177 -2.74 -23.81 9.45
CA ALA A 177 -3.59 -24.82 8.86
C ALA A 177 -4.27 -25.64 9.96
N GLY A 178 -5.58 -25.84 9.85
CA GLY A 178 -6.28 -26.88 10.60
C GLY A 178 -6.15 -28.24 9.91
N GLU A 179 -6.15 -29.33 10.69
CA GLU A 179 -6.18 -30.70 10.14
C GLU A 179 -7.44 -30.93 9.28
N GLU A 180 -7.27 -31.55 8.11
CA GLU A 180 -8.41 -32.06 7.32
C GLU A 180 -9.15 -33.15 8.14
N LEU A 181 -10.47 -33.03 8.26
CA LEU A 181 -11.38 -34.13 8.67
C LEU A 181 -11.64 -35.08 7.49
#